data_AF-A0A7Y0FG83-F1
#
_entry.id   AF-A0A7Y0FG83-F1
#
_cell.length_a   1.000
_cell.length_b   1.000
_cell.length_c   1.000
_cell.angle_alpha   90.00
_cell.angle_beta   90.00
_cell.angle_gamma   90.00
#
_symmetry.space_group_name_H-M   'P 1'
#
loop_
_entity.id
_entity.type
_entity.pdbx_description
1 polymer ?
#
loop_
_entity_poly.entity_id
_entity_poly.type
_entity_poly.pdbx_seq_one_letter_code
_entity_poly.pdbx_strand_id
1 'polypeptide(L)' 'MRTDLKETTQLVIGLTYRQMLDWMAEDGVFCSPDKYARRLQEAQRLALAARNEANEKEKA' A
#
# COMPACT_ATOMS: atom_id res chain seq x y z
N MET A 1 -8.03 21.15 1.41
CA MET A 1 -7.49 20.57 2.66
C MET A 1 -6.37 19.63 2.26
N ARG A 2 -5.13 19.88 2.68
CA ARG A 2 -4.02 18.94 2.50
C ARG A 2 -4.25 17.80 3.48
N THR A 3 -4.57 16.62 2.98
CA THR A 3 -4.52 15.40 3.77
C THR A 3 -3.05 15.06 3.95
N ASP A 4 -2.50 15.38 5.12
CA ASP A 4 -1.25 14.80 5.59
C ASP A 4 -1.42 13.28 5.59
N LEU A 5 -0.85 12.62 4.56
CA LEU A 5 -0.76 11.17 4.47
C LEU A 5 0.11 10.70 5.64
N LYS A 6 -0.54 10.20 6.69
CA LYS A 6 0.12 9.65 7.88
C LYS A 6 1.11 8.57 7.48
N GLU A 7 2.22 8.57 8.20
CA GLU A 7 3.42 7.75 8.02
C GLU A 7 3.17 6.29 7.63
N THR A 8 3.97 5.89 6.64
CA THR A 8 4.44 4.55 6.30
C THR A 8 3.37 3.47 6.14
N THR A 9 3.01 3.29 4.86
CA THR A 9 2.65 2.03 4.21
C THR A 9 3.04 0.82 5.05
N GLN A 10 2.07 0.29 5.79
CA GLN A 10 2.25 -0.96 6.52
C GLN A 10 2.65 -2.01 5.50
N LEU A 11 3.82 -2.62 5.71
CA LEU A 11 4.33 -3.69 4.87
C LEU A 11 3.22 -4.74 4.74
N VAL A 12 2.83 -5.12 3.51
CA VAL A 12 1.86 -6.21 3.27
C VAL A 12 2.35 -7.54 3.89
N ILE A 13 3.63 -7.58 4.30
CA ILE A 13 4.29 -8.61 5.09
C ILE A 13 3.70 -8.64 6.53
N GLY A 14 2.47 -9.14 6.66
CA GLY A 14 1.77 -9.22 7.95
C GLY A 14 0.25 -9.17 7.84
N LEU A 15 -0.29 -8.90 6.64
CA LEU A 15 -1.73 -8.95 6.42
C LEU A 15 -2.21 -10.40 6.46
N THR A 16 -3.05 -10.73 7.44
CA THR A 16 -3.69 -12.05 7.46
C THR A 16 -4.72 -12.17 6.34
N TYR A 17 -4.98 -13.39 5.89
CA TYR A 17 -6.01 -13.65 4.88
C TYR A 17 -7.39 -13.08 5.27
N ARG A 18 -7.73 -13.12 6.57
CA ARG A 18 -9.00 -12.57 7.07
C ARG A 18 -9.06 -11.05 6.92
N GLN A 19 -8.03 -10.35 7.38
CA GLN A 19 -7.96 -8.88 7.25
C GLN A 19 -8.02 -8.44 5.79
N MET A 20 -7.39 -9.20 4.89
CA MET A 20 -7.45 -8.95 3.46
C MET A 20 -8.88 -9.03 2.91
N LEU A 21 -9.67 -10.03 3.33
CA LEU A 21 -11.06 -10.15 2.93
C LEU A 21 -11.92 -9.02 3.49
N ASP A 22 -11.69 -8.62 4.74
CA ASP A 22 -12.40 -7.52 5.36
C ASP A 22 -12.12 -6.21 4.60
N TRP A 23 -10.86 -5.93 4.23
CA TRP A 23 -10.49 -4.77 3.39
C TRP A 23 -11.09 -4.84 1.99
N MET A 24 -11.05 -6.00 1.34
CA MET A 24 -11.65 -6.18 0.01
C MET A 24 -13.15 -5.91 0.04
N ALA A 25 -13.84 -6.28 1.13
CA ALA A 25 -15.26 -6.00 1.30
C ALA A 25 -15.51 -4.50 1.55
N GLU A 26 -14.72 -3.86 2.42
CA GLU A 26 -14.79 -2.42 2.71
C GLU A 26 -14.52 -1.55 1.46
N ASP A 27 -13.52 -1.92 0.67
CA ASP A 27 -13.11 -1.21 -0.55
C ASP A 27 -14.02 -1.50 -1.76
N GLY A 28 -14.98 -2.43 -1.63
CA GLY A 28 -15.81 -2.89 -2.75
C GLY A 28 -15.01 -3.57 -3.87
N VAL A 29 -13.93 -4.26 -3.52
CA VAL A 29 -13.02 -4.89 -4.49
C VAL A 29 -13.44 -6.32 -4.77
N PHE A 30 -13.96 -6.54 -5.97
CA PHE A 30 -14.37 -7.86 -6.46
C PHE A 30 -13.24 -8.50 -7.29
N CYS A 31 -12.25 -9.09 -6.62
CA CYS A 31 -11.25 -9.94 -7.27
C CYS A 31 -10.78 -11.08 -6.36
N SER A 32 -9.90 -11.97 -6.85
CA SER A 32 -9.34 -13.00 -5.98
C SER A 32 -8.39 -12.39 -4.94
N PRO A 33 -8.30 -12.97 -3.73
CA PRO A 33 -7.36 -12.53 -2.69
C PRO A 33 -5.92 -12.40 -3.19
N ASP A 34 -5.43 -13.37 -3.99
CA ASP A 34 -4.07 -13.32 -4.55
C ASP A 34 -3.87 -12.16 -5.54
N LYS A 35 -4.91 -11.78 -6.28
CA LYS A 35 -4.86 -10.64 -7.19
C LYS A 35 -4.85 -9.33 -6.40
N TYR A 36 -5.61 -9.26 -5.31
CA TYR A 36 -5.60 -8.11 -4.40
C TYR A 36 -4.23 -7.95 -3.73
N ALA A 37 -3.66 -9.04 -3.18
CA ALA A 37 -2.32 -9.04 -2.59
C ALA A 37 -1.24 -8.54 -3.55
N ARG A 38 -1.24 -9.02 -4.81
CA ARG A 38 -0.30 -8.55 -5.84
C ARG A 38 -0.42 -7.05 -6.11
N ARG A 39 -1.65 -6.52 -6.16
CA ARG A 39 -1.89 -5.09 -6.36
C ARG A 39 -1.38 -4.26 -5.17
N LEU A 40 -1.60 -4.73 -3.95
CA LEU A 40 -1.08 -4.06 -2.75
C LEU A 40 0.46 -4.03 -2.74
N GLN A 41 1.11 -5.14 -3.09
CA GLN A 41 2.58 -5.21 -3.20
C GLN A 41 3.13 -4.27 -4.27
N GLU A 42 2.46 -4.16 -5.42
CA GLU A 42 2.85 -3.24 -6.49
C GLU A 42 2.70 -1.78 -6.06
N ALA A 43 1.56 -1.42 -5.47
CA ALA A 43 1.32 -0.09 -4.92
C ALA A 43 2.37 0.28 -3.86
N GLN A 44 2.70 -0.67 -2.99
CA GLN A 44 3.76 -0.51 -1.99
C GLN A 44 5.13 -0.27 -2.64
N ARG A 45 5.48 -1.04 -3.68
CA ARG A 45 6.75 -0.86 -4.42
C ARG A 45 6.85 0.54 -5.02
N LEU A 46 5.77 1.02 -5.64
CA LEU A 46 5.71 2.37 -6.22
C LEU A 46 5.83 3.46 -5.14
N ALA A 47 5.12 3.31 -4.01
CA ALA A 47 5.20 4.24 -2.90
C ALA A 47 6.62 4.32 -2.30
N LEU A 48 7.31 3.18 -2.17
CA LEU A 48 8.70 3.12 -1.70
C LEU A 48 9.67 3.79 -2.69
N ALA A 49 9.49 3.56 -4.00
CA ALA A 49 10.31 4.20 -5.03
C ALA A 49 10.15 5.72 -5.01
N ALA A 50 8.92 6.23 -4.97
CA ALA A 50 8.64 7.65 -4.86
C ALA A 50 9.22 8.27 -3.58
N ARG A 51 9.18 7.56 -2.46
CA ARG A 51 9.80 8.02 -1.20
C ARG A 51 11.31 8.12 -1.30
N ASN A 52 11.96 7.14 -1.94
CA ASN A 52 13.41 7.17 -2.13
C ASN A 52 13.82 8.36 -3.02
N GLU A 53 13.11 8.60 -4.12
CA GLU A 53 13.35 9.75 -4.99
C GLU A 53 13.14 11.10 -4.26
N ALA A 54 12.11 11.22 -3.43
CA ALA A 54 11.88 12.42 -2.62
C ALA A 54 13.01 12.64 -1.61
N ASN A 55 13.46 11.57 -0.93
CA ASN A 55 14.54 11.63 0.05
C ASN A 55 15.91 11.92 -0.59
N GLU A 56 16.14 11.50 -1.84
CA GLU A 56 17.34 11.87 -2.60
C GLU A 56 17.33 13.36 -2.98
N LYS A 57 16.18 13.92 -3.36
CA LYS A 57 16.03 15.35 -3.68
C LYS A 57 16.16 16.26 -2.45
N GLU A 58 15.78 15.81 -1.26
CA GLU A 58 15.99 16.57 -0.02
C GLU A 58 17.44 16.53 0.46
N LYS A 59 18.25 15.58 -0.01
CA LYS A 59 19.67 15.44 0.34
C LYS A 59 20.65 16.07 -0.65
N ALA A 60 20.18 16.47 -1.83
CA ALA A 60 20.95 17.13 -2.89
C ALA A 60 20.86 18.65 -2.77
#